data_AF-A0A9C9TDM3-F1
#
_entry.id   AF-A0A9C9TDM3-F1
#
_cell.length_a   1.000
_cell.length_b   1.000
_cell.length_c   1.000
_cell.angle_alpha   90.00
_cell.angle_beta   90.00
_cell.angle_gamma   90.00
#
_symmetry.space_group_name_H-M   'P 1'
#
loop_
_entity.id
_entity.type
_entity.pdbx_description
1 polymer ?
#
loop_
_entity_poly.entity_id
_entity_poly.type
_entity_poly.pdbx_seq_one_letter_code
_entity_poly.pdbx_strand_id
1 'polypeptide(L)'
;MPIVSVVKCEAYDLDAVRQAVTAVLAPLGGMERFVQPGMQVLLKPNLLSATDLERAVTTHPTVVEAVVEQVQAAGGTALIGDSPAGPVVEQPPVWRVGGMAGVAERTGAALVAFDGVAWKRLNGHDYYIARPVLEADLVINLPKLKTHIFALYTGAVKNLFGVIPGTRKRELHCRAPSLPEFSEVLGDVLALVQPGLTLMDGVTGQEGHGPGPGGTPRRYDCLAASTDGVALDAVITRAMGFRPSEVLHVTQAGARGLGVSDPDVIRVEGDRRALEWGAVDRPRFPFNFRLPTWIGGWMGRAVQLRPQLDEAECAGCGRCAEVCPAEAIHPLDGKPPQFDLDACIGCFCCAEICPRAAIRPRRGLLARLLGVDV
;
A
#
# COMPACT_ATOMS: atom_id res chain seq x y z
N MET A 1 25.84 -0.56 -0.12
CA MET A 1 24.96 0.62 -0.21
C MET A 1 23.79 0.25 -1.12
N PRO A 2 22.54 0.33 -0.67
CA PRO A 2 21.39 0.01 -1.50
C PRO A 2 21.25 1.02 -2.65
N ILE A 3 20.75 0.54 -3.79
CA ILE A 3 20.50 1.35 -4.98
C ILE A 3 19.00 1.53 -5.14
N VAL A 4 18.56 2.77 -5.27
CA VAL A 4 17.20 3.12 -5.69
C VAL A 4 17.30 3.73 -7.07
N SER A 5 16.79 3.02 -8.07
CA SER A 5 16.74 3.49 -9.44
C SER A 5 15.43 4.25 -9.68
N VAL A 6 15.49 5.40 -10.33
CA VAL A 6 14.32 6.22 -10.65
C VAL A 6 14.36 6.67 -12.10
N VAL A 7 13.21 6.68 -12.77
CA VAL A 7 13.08 7.17 -14.15
C VAL A 7 11.79 7.93 -14.34
N LYS A 8 11.80 8.88 -15.26
CA LYS A 8 10.57 9.54 -15.69
C LYS A 8 9.73 8.61 -16.56
N CYS A 9 8.43 8.59 -16.30
CA CYS A 9 7.43 7.92 -17.13
C CYS A 9 6.14 8.72 -17.03
N GLU A 10 5.81 9.47 -18.08
CA GLU A 10 4.79 10.53 -18.02
C GLU A 10 3.36 10.04 -18.26
N ALA A 11 3.21 8.86 -18.85
CA ALA A 11 1.90 8.33 -19.24
C ALA A 11 1.89 6.80 -19.26
N TYR A 12 0.69 6.23 -19.18
CA TYR A 12 0.46 4.79 -19.30
C TYR A 12 0.35 4.31 -20.75
N ASP A 13 1.21 4.83 -21.62
CA ASP A 13 1.45 4.27 -22.95
C ASP A 13 2.34 3.03 -22.83
N LEU A 14 1.97 1.92 -23.46
CA LEU A 14 2.63 0.63 -23.21
C LEU A 14 4.10 0.62 -23.66
N ASP A 15 4.41 1.22 -24.81
CA ASP A 15 5.79 1.27 -25.32
C ASP A 15 6.67 2.20 -24.48
N ALA A 16 6.14 3.35 -24.07
CA ALA A 16 6.82 4.23 -23.12
C ALA A 16 7.07 3.55 -21.76
N VAL A 17 6.08 2.80 -21.25
CA VAL A 17 6.21 2.06 -19.98
C VAL A 17 7.21 0.92 -20.12
N ARG A 18 7.23 0.15 -21.22
CA ARG A 18 8.24 -0.89 -21.48
C ARG A 18 9.66 -0.33 -21.43
N GLN A 19 9.88 0.81 -22.09
CA GLN A 19 11.17 1.50 -22.08
C GLN A 19 11.54 1.97 -20.68
N ALA A 20 10.59 2.57 -19.95
CA ALA A 20 10.81 3.02 -18.58
C ALA A 20 11.09 1.87 -17.61
N VAL A 21 10.39 0.73 -17.71
CA VAL A 21 10.66 -0.49 -16.93
C VAL A 21 12.06 -1.02 -17.23
N THR A 22 12.46 -1.06 -18.49
CA THR A 22 13.84 -1.47 -18.87
C THR A 22 14.87 -0.52 -18.25
N ALA A 23 14.65 0.79 -18.37
CA ALA A 23 15.56 1.80 -17.87
C ALA A 23 15.66 1.81 -16.33
N VAL A 24 14.53 1.63 -15.62
CA VAL A 24 14.54 1.61 -14.14
C VAL A 24 15.22 0.35 -13.59
N LEU A 25 15.20 -0.76 -14.32
CA LEU A 25 15.88 -1.99 -13.91
C LEU A 25 17.35 -2.04 -14.30
N ALA A 26 17.80 -1.26 -15.29
CA ALA A 26 19.17 -1.30 -15.77
C ALA A 26 20.24 -1.06 -14.67
N PRO A 27 20.12 -0.04 -13.78
CA PRO A 27 21.07 0.15 -12.68
C PRO A 27 21.08 -0.99 -11.66
N LEU A 28 20.01 -1.79 -11.62
CA LEU A 28 19.88 -2.95 -10.75
C LEU A 28 20.40 -4.24 -11.41
N GLY A 29 20.81 -4.19 -12.68
CA GLY A 29 21.31 -5.34 -13.45
C GLY A 29 20.30 -5.98 -14.41
N GLY A 30 19.15 -5.33 -14.65
CA GLY A 30 18.09 -5.85 -15.53
C GLY A 30 17.28 -6.99 -14.91
N MET A 31 16.25 -7.45 -15.62
CA MET A 31 15.37 -8.53 -15.12
C MET A 31 16.10 -9.88 -15.02
N GLU A 32 17.03 -10.16 -15.94
CA GLU A 32 17.81 -11.42 -15.99
C GLU A 32 18.70 -11.64 -14.75
N ARG A 33 19.00 -10.59 -13.97
CA ARG A 33 19.66 -10.74 -12.68
C ARG A 33 18.78 -11.48 -11.67
N PHE A 34 17.47 -11.29 -11.75
CA PHE A 34 16.49 -11.76 -10.76
C PHE A 34 15.76 -13.02 -11.23
N VAL A 35 15.49 -13.12 -12.53
CA VAL A 35 14.69 -14.20 -13.12
C VAL A 35 15.59 -15.11 -13.95
N GLN A 36 15.51 -16.41 -13.66
CA GLN A 36 16.15 -17.47 -14.42
C GLN A 36 15.09 -18.31 -15.16
N PRO A 37 15.46 -18.94 -16.29
CA PRO A 37 14.53 -19.81 -17.02
C PRO A 37 13.89 -20.87 -16.13
N GLY A 38 12.57 -20.97 -16.19
CA GLY A 38 11.78 -21.94 -15.42
C GLY A 38 11.32 -21.46 -14.05
N MET A 39 11.77 -20.30 -13.55
CA MET A 39 11.29 -19.73 -12.29
C MET A 39 9.80 -19.36 -12.38
N GLN A 40 9.05 -19.64 -11.31
CA GLN A 40 7.73 -19.06 -11.08
C GLN A 40 7.86 -17.75 -10.33
N VAL A 41 7.44 -16.66 -10.96
CA VAL A 41 7.61 -15.30 -10.45
C VAL A 41 6.24 -14.71 -10.13
N LEU A 42 5.99 -14.45 -8.84
CA LEU A 42 4.78 -13.77 -8.40
C LEU A 42 4.94 -12.25 -8.47
N LEU A 43 4.18 -11.61 -9.33
CA LEU A 43 3.98 -10.17 -9.38
C LEU A 43 2.86 -9.81 -8.41
N LYS A 44 3.19 -8.95 -7.45
CA LYS A 44 2.29 -8.49 -6.39
C LYS A 44 1.88 -7.03 -6.64
N PRO A 45 0.85 -6.75 -7.46
CA PRO A 45 0.31 -5.40 -7.60
C PRO A 45 -0.36 -4.88 -6.31
N ASN A 46 -0.65 -3.58 -6.25
CA ASN A 46 -1.55 -3.03 -5.24
C ASN A 46 -2.96 -2.96 -5.84
N LEU A 47 -3.88 -3.85 -5.44
CA LEU A 47 -5.23 -3.90 -5.99
C LEU A 47 -6.31 -3.30 -5.08
N LEU A 48 -6.10 -3.21 -3.76
CA LEU A 48 -7.02 -2.61 -2.77
C LEU A 48 -8.54 -2.82 -3.01
N SER A 49 -9.18 -2.07 -3.91
CA SER A 49 -10.60 -2.15 -4.23
C SER A 49 -10.90 -1.90 -5.71
N ALA A 50 -12.01 -2.46 -6.20
CA ALA A 50 -12.48 -2.28 -7.57
C ALA A 50 -12.93 -0.83 -7.81
N THR A 51 -12.11 -0.06 -8.52
CA THR A 51 -12.28 1.37 -8.77
C THR A 51 -11.66 1.73 -10.12
N ASP A 52 -12.13 2.82 -10.74
CA ASP A 52 -11.61 3.27 -12.03
C ASP A 52 -10.11 3.58 -11.96
N LEU A 53 -9.37 3.26 -13.01
CA LEU A 53 -7.91 3.44 -13.08
C LEU A 53 -7.48 4.89 -12.85
N GLU A 54 -8.30 5.86 -13.28
CA GLU A 54 -8.08 7.30 -13.08
C GLU A 54 -8.03 7.71 -11.60
N ARG A 55 -8.62 6.91 -10.71
CA ARG A 55 -8.55 7.14 -9.25
C ARG A 55 -7.19 6.81 -8.67
N ALA A 56 -6.31 6.15 -9.43
CA ALA A 56 -4.97 5.75 -9.01
C ALA A 56 -4.95 4.89 -7.72
N VAL A 57 -6.04 4.16 -7.45
CA VAL A 57 -6.19 3.25 -6.31
C VAL A 57 -5.51 1.90 -6.58
N THR A 58 -5.27 1.52 -7.83
CA THR A 58 -4.56 0.27 -8.13
C THR A 58 -3.29 0.52 -8.92
N THR A 59 -2.33 -0.40 -8.82
CA THR A 59 -1.21 -0.46 -9.78
C THR A 59 -1.77 -0.58 -11.18
N HIS A 60 -1.26 0.24 -12.10
CA HIS A 60 -1.83 0.32 -13.44
C HIS A 60 -1.51 -0.96 -14.25
N PRO A 61 -2.48 -1.51 -15.02
CA PRO A 61 -2.28 -2.73 -15.79
C PRO A 61 -1.11 -2.63 -16.78
N THR A 62 -0.90 -1.48 -17.41
CA THR A 62 0.25 -1.24 -18.32
C THR A 62 1.61 -1.49 -17.65
N VAL A 63 1.77 -1.11 -16.38
CA VAL A 63 3.02 -1.35 -15.63
C VAL A 63 3.17 -2.84 -15.33
N VAL A 64 2.08 -3.49 -14.92
CA VAL A 64 2.09 -4.94 -14.65
C VAL A 64 2.41 -5.72 -15.92
N GLU A 65 1.80 -5.38 -17.05
CA GLU A 65 2.04 -5.98 -18.37
C GLU A 65 3.50 -5.87 -18.80
N ALA A 66 4.10 -4.67 -18.72
CA ALA A 66 5.51 -4.49 -19.04
C ALA A 66 6.45 -5.31 -18.14
N VAL A 67 6.11 -5.50 -16.86
CA VAL A 67 6.90 -6.35 -15.95
C VAL A 67 6.68 -7.84 -16.27
N VAL A 68 5.46 -8.27 -16.59
CA VAL A 68 5.18 -9.64 -17.05
C VAL A 68 6.03 -9.99 -18.27
N GLU A 69 6.07 -9.11 -19.26
CA GLU A 69 6.83 -9.33 -20.49
C GLU A 69 8.34 -9.46 -20.22
N GLN A 70 8.89 -8.65 -19.31
CA GLN A 70 10.29 -8.74 -18.89
C GLN A 70 10.59 -10.06 -18.17
N VAL A 71 9.69 -10.52 -17.30
CA VAL A 71 9.81 -11.82 -16.62
C VAL A 71 9.80 -12.97 -17.64
N GLN A 72 8.86 -12.94 -18.59
CA GLN A 72 8.73 -13.96 -19.62
C GLN A 72 9.90 -13.94 -20.60
N ALA A 73 10.43 -12.76 -20.96
CA ALA A 73 11.61 -12.62 -21.79
C ALA A 73 12.87 -13.24 -21.12
N ALA A 74 12.98 -13.15 -19.80
CA ALA A 74 14.02 -13.82 -19.01
C ALA A 74 13.77 -15.35 -18.83
N GLY A 75 12.69 -15.89 -19.40
CA GLY A 75 12.33 -17.31 -19.33
C GLY A 75 11.53 -17.72 -18.10
N GLY A 76 11.06 -16.77 -17.29
CA GLY A 76 10.21 -17.02 -16.13
C GLY A 76 8.72 -17.17 -16.47
N THR A 77 7.96 -17.82 -15.59
CA THR A 77 6.50 -17.87 -15.64
C THR A 77 5.92 -16.81 -14.71
N ALA A 78 5.16 -15.87 -15.25
CA ALA A 78 4.56 -14.78 -14.47
C ALA A 78 3.21 -15.19 -13.87
N LEU A 79 3.08 -14.98 -12.55
CA LEU A 79 1.85 -15.10 -11.78
C LEU A 79 1.46 -13.70 -11.29
N ILE A 80 0.18 -13.34 -11.31
CA ILE A 80 -0.30 -12.05 -10.80
C ILE A 80 -1.24 -12.32 -9.62
N GLY A 81 -0.92 -11.81 -8.44
CA GLY A 81 -1.73 -12.08 -7.25
C GLY A 81 -1.68 -10.97 -6.20
N ASP A 82 -2.82 -10.72 -5.55
CA ASP A 82 -2.97 -9.83 -4.40
C ASP A 82 -4.15 -10.32 -3.54
N SER A 83 -4.23 -9.88 -2.28
CA SER A 83 -5.46 -9.92 -1.49
C SER A 83 -6.06 -8.52 -1.36
N PRO A 84 -7.06 -8.17 -2.18
CA PRO A 84 -7.83 -6.92 -2.05
C PRO A 84 -8.58 -6.82 -0.71
N ALA A 85 -9.13 -5.64 -0.42
CA ALA A 85 -10.01 -5.43 0.72
C ALA A 85 -11.29 -6.26 0.59
N GLY A 86 -11.71 -6.88 1.70
CA GLY A 86 -12.86 -7.79 1.74
C GLY A 86 -12.46 -9.26 1.92
N PRO A 87 -13.42 -10.19 1.78
CA PRO A 87 -13.15 -11.63 1.84
C PRO A 87 -12.33 -12.10 0.63
N VAL A 88 -11.69 -13.27 0.76
CA VAL A 88 -11.06 -13.92 -0.39
C VAL A 88 -12.15 -14.46 -1.30
N VAL A 89 -12.05 -14.14 -2.58
CA VAL A 89 -12.90 -14.68 -3.65
C VAL A 89 -11.98 -15.06 -4.81
N GLU A 90 -12.34 -16.09 -5.57
CA GLU A 90 -11.49 -16.66 -6.62
C GLU A 90 -11.22 -15.67 -7.75
N GLN A 91 -12.24 -14.93 -8.19
CA GLN A 91 -12.11 -13.89 -9.21
C GLN A 91 -12.69 -12.57 -8.68
N PRO A 92 -11.93 -11.81 -7.86
CA PRO A 92 -12.44 -10.58 -7.29
C PRO A 92 -12.71 -9.56 -8.41
N PRO A 93 -13.79 -8.74 -8.30
CA PRO A 93 -14.15 -7.76 -9.31
C PRO A 93 -13.01 -6.83 -9.74
N VAL A 94 -12.07 -6.56 -8.81
CA VAL A 94 -10.90 -5.72 -9.06
C VAL A 94 -9.95 -6.27 -10.12
N TRP A 95 -9.94 -7.58 -10.38
CA TRP A 95 -9.12 -8.13 -11.48
C TRP A 95 -9.63 -7.65 -12.84
N ARG A 96 -10.95 -7.54 -13.01
CA ARG A 96 -11.55 -7.01 -14.24
C ARG A 96 -11.47 -5.49 -14.28
N VAL A 97 -11.94 -4.82 -13.21
CA VAL A 97 -12.00 -3.34 -13.16
C VAL A 97 -10.61 -2.71 -13.18
N GLY A 98 -9.64 -3.31 -12.48
CA GLY A 98 -8.25 -2.87 -12.47
C GLY A 98 -7.44 -3.33 -13.69
N GLY A 99 -8.05 -4.04 -14.65
CA GLY A 99 -7.43 -4.43 -15.92
C GLY A 99 -6.48 -5.63 -15.88
N MET A 100 -6.26 -6.26 -14.71
CA MET A 100 -5.38 -7.43 -14.57
C MET A 100 -5.86 -8.63 -15.39
N ALA A 101 -7.17 -8.83 -15.51
CA ALA A 101 -7.75 -9.85 -16.38
C ALA A 101 -7.34 -9.68 -17.85
N GLY A 102 -7.37 -8.43 -18.35
CA GLY A 102 -6.90 -8.14 -19.69
C GLY A 102 -5.40 -8.35 -19.87
N VAL A 103 -4.60 -8.07 -18.83
CA VAL A 103 -3.15 -8.35 -18.86
C VAL A 103 -2.91 -9.86 -18.98
N ALA A 104 -3.60 -10.66 -18.16
CA ALA A 104 -3.51 -12.13 -18.21
C ALA A 104 -3.93 -12.67 -19.59
N GLU A 105 -5.01 -12.15 -20.18
CA GLU A 105 -5.46 -12.55 -21.52
C GLU A 105 -4.42 -12.24 -22.61
N ARG A 106 -3.78 -11.07 -22.58
CA ARG A 106 -2.79 -10.66 -23.59
C ARG A 106 -1.44 -11.37 -23.45
N THR A 107 -1.02 -11.64 -22.22
CA THR A 107 0.34 -12.14 -21.92
C THR A 107 0.39 -13.63 -21.60
N GLY A 108 -0.75 -14.26 -21.30
CA GLY A 108 -0.82 -15.63 -20.79
C GLY A 108 -0.39 -15.78 -19.32
N ALA A 109 -0.15 -14.69 -18.59
CA ALA A 109 0.13 -14.75 -17.16
C ALA A 109 -1.06 -15.31 -16.38
N ALA A 110 -0.79 -16.10 -15.35
CA ALA A 110 -1.86 -16.67 -14.52
C ALA A 110 -2.27 -15.69 -13.42
N LEU A 111 -3.58 -15.45 -13.27
CA LEU A 111 -4.11 -14.75 -12.10
C LEU A 111 -4.28 -15.75 -10.96
N VAL A 112 -3.71 -15.43 -9.80
CA VAL A 112 -3.68 -16.36 -8.66
C VAL A 112 -4.39 -15.72 -7.47
N ALA A 113 -5.47 -16.37 -7.04
CA ALA A 113 -6.17 -16.00 -5.82
C ALA A 113 -5.38 -16.44 -4.59
N PHE A 114 -5.45 -15.68 -3.50
CA PHE A 114 -4.81 -16.04 -2.23
C PHE A 114 -5.77 -16.85 -1.36
N ASP A 115 -6.24 -18.00 -1.86
CA ASP A 115 -7.22 -18.89 -1.23
C ASP A 115 -6.61 -19.87 -0.21
N GLY A 116 -5.32 -20.16 -0.33
CA GLY A 116 -4.54 -20.95 0.62
C GLY A 116 -3.58 -20.11 1.47
N VAL A 117 -3.36 -20.53 2.72
CA VAL A 117 -2.36 -19.93 3.62
C VAL A 117 -1.33 -20.93 4.14
N ALA A 118 -0.16 -20.41 4.48
CA ALA A 118 0.85 -21.05 5.29
C ALA A 118 1.00 -20.29 6.61
N TRP A 119 1.07 -21.04 7.70
CA TRP A 119 1.31 -20.47 9.03
C TRP A 119 2.80 -20.22 9.24
N LYS A 120 3.12 -19.05 9.80
CA LYS A 120 4.45 -18.62 10.23
C LYS A 120 4.33 -17.98 11.60
N ARG A 121 5.35 -18.17 12.44
CA ARG A 121 5.45 -17.51 13.74
C ARG A 121 6.70 -16.64 13.76
N LEU A 122 6.54 -15.37 14.10
CA LEU A 122 7.64 -14.41 14.19
C LEU A 122 7.37 -13.46 15.36
N ASN A 123 8.40 -13.15 16.16
CA ASN A 123 8.29 -12.25 17.31
C ASN A 123 7.14 -12.61 18.30
N GLY A 124 6.86 -13.91 18.47
CA GLY A 124 5.80 -14.40 19.34
C GLY A 124 4.38 -14.28 18.77
N HIS A 125 4.25 -13.81 17.53
CA HIS A 125 2.99 -13.59 16.83
C HIS A 125 2.81 -14.57 15.68
N ASP A 126 1.57 -15.01 15.47
CA ASP A 126 1.20 -15.85 14.34
C ASP A 126 0.81 -15.00 13.13
N TYR A 127 1.23 -15.47 11.96
CA TYR A 127 0.99 -14.88 10.65
C TYR A 127 0.53 -15.98 9.68
N TYR A 128 -0.47 -15.65 8.86
CA TYR A 128 -1.00 -16.54 7.84
C TYR A 128 -0.77 -15.87 6.48
N ILE A 129 0.29 -16.31 5.79
CA ILE A 129 0.74 -15.73 4.51
C ILE A 129 0.13 -16.55 3.37
N ALA A 130 -0.30 -15.88 2.30
CA ALA A 130 -0.78 -16.55 1.09
C ALA A 130 0.25 -17.56 0.57
N ARG A 131 -0.16 -18.79 0.28
CA ARG A 131 0.74 -19.84 -0.24
C ARG A 131 1.49 -19.43 -1.51
N PRO A 132 0.84 -18.81 -2.53
CA PRO A 132 1.55 -18.39 -3.73
C PRO A 132 2.75 -17.46 -3.46
N VAL A 133 2.73 -16.70 -2.36
CA VAL A 133 3.82 -15.80 -1.98
C VAL A 133 5.04 -16.56 -1.46
N LEU A 134 4.83 -17.70 -0.80
CA LEU A 134 5.92 -18.52 -0.24
C LEU A 134 6.38 -19.63 -1.18
N GLU A 135 5.52 -20.04 -2.12
CA GLU A 135 5.78 -21.12 -3.07
C GLU A 135 6.43 -20.61 -4.37
N ALA A 136 6.29 -19.32 -4.70
CA ALA A 136 6.99 -18.71 -5.83
C ALA A 136 8.51 -18.63 -5.59
N ASP A 137 9.30 -18.85 -6.65
CA ASP A 137 10.75 -18.73 -6.61
C ASP A 137 11.21 -17.27 -6.40
N LEU A 138 10.41 -16.32 -6.86
CA LEU A 138 10.64 -14.89 -6.72
C LEU A 138 9.32 -14.14 -6.54
N VAL A 139 9.31 -13.20 -5.59
CA VAL A 139 8.24 -12.20 -5.46
C VAL A 139 8.75 -10.85 -5.97
N ILE A 140 8.07 -10.30 -6.97
CA ILE A 140 8.24 -8.93 -7.45
C ILE A 140 7.08 -8.08 -6.93
N ASN A 141 7.38 -7.16 -6.02
CA ASN A 141 6.39 -6.28 -5.40
C ASN A 141 6.14 -5.05 -6.28
N LEU A 142 4.88 -4.75 -6.59
CA LEU A 142 4.49 -3.68 -7.51
C LEU A 142 3.57 -2.65 -6.82
N PRO A 143 4.06 -1.89 -5.82
CA PRO A 143 3.25 -0.91 -5.10
C PRO A 143 2.84 0.27 -5.99
N LYS A 144 1.74 0.92 -5.61
CA LYS A 144 1.29 2.20 -6.15
C LYS A 144 1.70 3.32 -5.19
N LEU A 145 2.25 4.42 -5.69
CA LEU A 145 2.64 5.57 -4.88
C LEU A 145 1.40 6.30 -4.32
N LYS A 146 1.24 6.31 -2.99
CA LYS A 146 0.09 6.95 -2.34
C LYS A 146 0.41 7.46 -0.95
N THR A 147 -0.22 8.58 -0.58
CA THR A 147 -0.41 8.92 0.83
C THR A 147 -1.40 7.96 1.51
N HIS A 148 -1.42 7.98 2.84
CA HIS A 148 -2.30 7.15 3.64
C HIS A 148 -2.80 7.90 4.88
N ILE A 149 -4.11 7.96 5.10
CA ILE A 149 -4.70 8.69 6.25
C ILE A 149 -4.21 8.24 7.63
N PHE A 150 -4.07 6.92 7.84
CA PHE A 150 -3.55 6.36 9.09
C PHE A 150 -2.02 6.26 9.13
N ALA A 151 -1.39 5.68 8.10
CA ALA A 151 0.04 5.37 8.09
C ALA A 151 0.93 6.44 7.45
N LEU A 152 0.36 7.61 7.11
CA LEU A 152 0.92 8.70 6.30
C LEU A 152 1.25 8.37 4.84
N TYR A 153 1.75 7.16 4.61
CA TYR A 153 2.28 6.72 3.33
C TYR A 153 1.97 5.23 3.10
N THR A 154 1.74 4.88 1.84
CA THR A 154 1.75 3.51 1.33
C THR A 154 2.98 3.38 0.45
N GLY A 155 3.53 2.18 0.27
CA GLY A 155 4.66 1.99 -0.62
C GLY A 155 5.08 0.53 -0.66
N ALA A 156 6.36 0.30 -0.88
CA ALA A 156 6.96 -1.02 -0.93
C ALA A 156 6.58 -1.88 0.28
N VAL A 157 6.86 -1.37 1.49
CA VAL A 157 6.66 -2.13 2.73
C VAL A 157 5.17 -2.37 2.99
N LYS A 158 4.34 -1.33 2.88
CA LYS A 158 2.91 -1.43 3.19
C LYS A 158 2.14 -2.27 2.18
N ASN A 159 2.54 -2.30 0.90
CA ASN A 159 1.87 -3.10 -0.12
C ASN A 159 1.92 -4.61 0.19
N LEU A 160 2.96 -5.07 0.89
CA LEU A 160 3.08 -6.46 1.32
C LEU A 160 2.03 -6.87 2.34
N PHE A 161 1.34 -5.95 3.00
CA PHE A 161 0.20 -6.31 3.84
C PHE A 161 -0.89 -7.07 3.06
N GLY A 162 -0.96 -6.87 1.73
CA GLY A 162 -1.84 -7.62 0.83
C GLY A 162 -1.49 -9.11 0.66
N VAL A 163 -0.38 -9.61 1.23
CA VAL A 163 -0.10 -11.06 1.28
C VAL A 163 -0.90 -11.78 2.35
N ILE A 164 -1.50 -11.04 3.30
CA ILE A 164 -2.37 -11.59 4.34
C ILE A 164 -3.78 -11.72 3.75
N PRO A 165 -4.31 -12.94 3.58
CA PRO A 165 -5.55 -13.09 2.82
C PRO A 165 -6.81 -12.72 3.59
N GLY A 166 -7.69 -12.00 2.91
CA GLY A 166 -9.09 -11.82 3.28
C GLY A 166 -9.28 -11.11 4.63
N THR A 167 -10.19 -11.65 5.43
CA THR A 167 -10.58 -11.08 6.72
C THR A 167 -9.50 -11.16 7.79
N ARG A 168 -8.43 -11.94 7.60
CA ARG A 168 -7.31 -12.02 8.55
C ARG A 168 -6.57 -10.69 8.73
N LYS A 169 -6.62 -9.82 7.73
CA LYS A 169 -6.13 -8.43 7.85
C LYS A 169 -6.84 -7.66 8.97
N ARG A 170 -8.13 -7.96 9.22
CA ARG A 170 -8.91 -7.36 10.31
C ARG A 170 -8.38 -7.74 11.68
N GLU A 171 -8.07 -9.03 11.85
CA GLU A 171 -7.47 -9.56 13.07
C GLU A 171 -6.16 -8.84 13.40
N LEU A 172 -5.31 -8.63 12.39
CA LEU A 172 -4.05 -7.89 12.56
C LEU A 172 -4.27 -6.41 12.93
N HIS A 173 -5.28 -5.74 12.35
CA HIS A 173 -5.64 -4.39 12.76
C HIS A 173 -6.19 -4.31 14.19
N CYS A 174 -6.97 -5.31 14.64
CA CYS A 174 -7.44 -5.37 16.03
C CYS A 174 -6.30 -5.67 17.01
N ARG A 175 -5.34 -6.51 16.60
CA ARG A 175 -4.15 -6.84 17.40
C ARG A 175 -3.19 -5.66 17.52
N ALA A 176 -3.09 -4.83 16.48
CA ALA A 176 -2.16 -3.70 16.39
C ALA A 176 -2.90 -2.41 15.99
N PRO A 177 -3.73 -1.84 16.89
CA PRO A 177 -4.58 -0.70 16.57
C PRO A 177 -3.81 0.63 16.51
N SER A 178 -2.66 0.75 17.18
CA SER A 178 -1.84 1.97 17.13
C SER A 178 -0.89 1.96 15.94
N LEU A 179 -0.52 3.15 15.46
CA LEU A 179 0.41 3.27 14.33
C LEU A 179 1.78 2.63 14.60
N PRO A 180 2.41 2.77 15.78
CA PRO A 180 3.66 2.06 16.09
C PRO A 180 3.52 0.54 16.06
N GLU A 181 2.46 -0.02 16.67
CA GLU A 181 2.24 -1.48 16.68
C GLU A 181 1.95 -2.01 15.27
N PHE A 182 1.14 -1.29 14.49
CA PHE A 182 0.84 -1.69 13.12
C PHE A 182 2.09 -1.62 12.23
N SER A 183 2.97 -0.65 12.48
CA SER A 183 4.24 -0.52 11.78
C SER A 183 5.20 -1.69 12.09
N GLU A 184 5.18 -2.23 13.32
CA GLU A 184 5.90 -3.47 13.65
C GLU A 184 5.33 -4.69 12.92
N VAL A 185 4.00 -4.79 12.79
CA VAL A 185 3.35 -5.83 11.98
C VAL A 185 3.78 -5.75 10.53
N LEU A 186 3.87 -4.55 9.95
CA LEU A 186 4.37 -4.37 8.58
C LEU A 186 5.84 -4.80 8.44
N GLY A 187 6.68 -4.50 9.43
CA GLY A 187 8.06 -4.97 9.49
C GLY A 187 8.17 -6.51 9.56
N ASP A 188 7.31 -7.16 10.36
CA ASP A 188 7.24 -8.62 10.43
C ASP A 188 6.83 -9.24 9.09
N VAL A 189 5.83 -8.67 8.42
CA VAL A 189 5.39 -9.13 7.09
C VAL A 189 6.52 -8.96 6.06
N LEU A 190 7.24 -7.84 6.07
CA LEU A 190 8.41 -7.65 5.21
C LEU A 190 9.48 -8.72 5.47
N ALA A 191 9.78 -9.00 6.74
CA ALA A 191 10.77 -10.01 7.13
C ALA A 191 10.38 -11.44 6.73
N LEU A 192 9.08 -11.74 6.68
CA LEU A 192 8.56 -13.05 6.28
C LEU A 192 8.52 -13.24 4.76
N VAL A 193 8.27 -12.17 4.00
CA VAL A 193 8.08 -12.25 2.53
C VAL A 193 9.39 -12.02 1.76
N GLN A 194 10.19 -11.04 2.17
CA GLN A 194 11.48 -10.68 1.54
C GLN A 194 11.43 -10.63 -0.01
N PRO A 195 10.66 -9.69 -0.62
CA PRO A 195 10.61 -9.58 -2.08
C PRO A 195 11.99 -9.37 -2.67
N GLY A 196 12.32 -10.09 -3.75
CA GLY A 196 13.63 -9.94 -4.41
C GLY A 196 13.76 -8.65 -5.21
N LEU A 197 12.63 -8.07 -5.62
CA LEU A 197 12.57 -6.80 -6.34
C LEU A 197 11.27 -6.06 -5.99
N THR A 198 11.36 -4.74 -5.82
CA THR A 198 10.20 -3.85 -5.80
C THR A 198 10.29 -2.85 -6.94
N LEU A 199 9.22 -2.70 -7.73
CA LEU A 199 9.05 -1.67 -8.76
C LEU A 199 7.76 -0.90 -8.51
N MET A 200 7.89 0.36 -8.12
CA MET A 200 6.78 1.25 -7.78
C MET A 200 6.20 1.94 -9.00
N ASP A 201 4.88 1.85 -9.15
CA ASP A 201 4.08 2.67 -10.04
C ASP A 201 3.78 4.03 -9.39
N GLY A 202 4.52 5.05 -9.80
CA GLY A 202 4.29 6.45 -9.47
C GLY A 202 4.05 7.30 -10.72
N VAL A 203 3.55 6.74 -11.83
CA VAL A 203 3.23 7.56 -13.01
C VAL A 203 2.07 8.50 -12.64
N THR A 204 0.95 7.92 -12.22
CA THR A 204 -0.08 8.59 -11.44
C THR A 204 -0.22 7.89 -10.10
N GLY A 205 -0.16 8.64 -9.00
CA GLY A 205 -0.33 8.16 -7.63
C GLY A 205 -1.50 8.85 -6.95
N GLN A 206 -1.56 8.77 -5.61
CA GLN A 206 -2.53 9.52 -4.81
C GLN A 206 -1.85 10.41 -3.76
N GLU A 207 -2.47 11.55 -3.50
CA GLU A 207 -2.16 12.42 -2.37
C GLU A 207 -3.43 12.71 -1.52
N GLY A 208 -3.27 13.43 -0.41
CA GLY A 208 -4.35 13.75 0.52
C GLY A 208 -4.87 12.51 1.25
N HIS A 209 -6.18 12.27 1.19
CA HIS A 209 -6.87 11.23 1.97
C HIS A 209 -6.90 9.84 1.31
N GLY A 210 -5.80 9.41 0.68
CA GLY A 210 -5.59 8.05 0.20
C GLY A 210 -5.55 7.01 1.35
N PRO A 211 -5.49 5.70 1.04
CA PRO A 211 -5.19 5.09 -0.26
C PRO A 211 -6.41 4.64 -1.10
N GLY A 212 -7.63 5.02 -0.70
CA GLY A 212 -8.89 4.65 -1.36
C GLY A 212 -9.47 5.74 -2.28
N PRO A 213 -10.76 5.67 -2.65
CA PRO A 213 -11.42 6.66 -3.51
C PRO A 213 -11.40 8.10 -3.00
N GLY A 214 -11.16 8.31 -1.70
CA GLY A 214 -11.01 9.64 -1.09
C GLY A 214 -9.66 10.31 -1.31
N GLY A 215 -8.67 9.60 -1.86
CA GLY A 215 -7.40 10.20 -2.27
C GLY A 215 -7.55 11.01 -3.56
N THR A 216 -6.69 12.03 -3.71
CA THR A 216 -6.64 12.88 -4.90
C THR A 216 -5.61 12.29 -5.88
N PRO A 217 -6.01 11.87 -7.09
CA PRO A 217 -5.07 11.40 -8.10
C PRO A 217 -4.11 12.52 -8.50
N ARG A 218 -2.83 12.19 -8.61
CA ARG A 218 -1.78 13.14 -9.00
C ARG A 218 -0.75 12.49 -9.88
N ARG A 219 -0.34 13.20 -10.94
CA ARG A 219 0.78 12.79 -11.77
C ARG A 219 2.10 13.07 -11.05
N TYR A 220 2.87 12.02 -10.85
CA TYR A 220 4.23 12.09 -10.31
C TYR A 220 5.26 11.71 -11.40
N ASP A 221 4.79 11.19 -12.53
CA ASP A 221 5.58 10.84 -13.72
C ASP A 221 6.82 10.00 -13.39
N CYS A 222 6.71 9.06 -12.46
CA CYS A 222 7.85 8.35 -11.88
C CYS A 222 7.65 6.83 -11.86
N LEU A 223 8.65 6.08 -12.35
CA LEU A 223 8.86 4.69 -11.95
C LEU A 223 10.11 4.61 -11.08
N ALA A 224 10.05 3.83 -10.02
CA ALA A 224 11.17 3.63 -9.12
C ALA A 224 11.34 2.16 -8.77
N ALA A 225 12.57 1.67 -8.67
CA ALA A 225 12.84 0.28 -8.36
C ALA A 225 14.02 0.11 -7.40
N SER A 226 13.97 -0.94 -6.59
CA SER A 226 15.03 -1.33 -5.66
C SER A 226 14.85 -2.79 -5.23
N THR A 227 15.96 -3.43 -4.86
CA THR A 227 15.97 -4.72 -4.14
C THR A 227 15.76 -4.54 -2.63
N ASP A 228 15.88 -3.30 -2.14
CA ASP A 228 15.60 -2.91 -0.76
C ASP A 228 14.35 -2.01 -0.75
N GLY A 229 13.22 -2.58 -0.33
CA GLY A 229 11.94 -1.87 -0.26
C GLY A 229 11.91 -0.76 0.78
N VAL A 230 12.69 -0.87 1.86
CA VAL A 230 12.80 0.20 2.87
C VAL A 230 13.55 1.38 2.29
N ALA A 231 14.63 1.11 1.55
CA ALA A 231 15.40 2.14 0.85
C ALA A 231 14.56 2.86 -0.21
N LEU A 232 13.75 2.12 -0.97
CA LEU A 232 12.82 2.68 -1.94
C LEU A 232 11.85 3.66 -1.25
N ASP A 233 11.19 3.20 -0.18
CA ASP A 233 10.23 4.03 0.56
C ASP A 233 10.90 5.23 1.24
N ALA A 234 12.13 5.10 1.74
CA ALA A 234 12.89 6.21 2.33
C ALA A 234 13.17 7.33 1.30
N VAL A 235 13.57 6.97 0.08
CA VAL A 235 13.80 7.95 -1.01
C VAL A 235 12.49 8.60 -1.45
N ILE A 236 11.43 7.81 -1.65
CA ILE A 236 10.14 8.33 -2.13
C ILE A 236 9.48 9.22 -1.08
N THR A 237 9.46 8.82 0.19
CA THR A 237 8.87 9.64 1.26
C THR A 237 9.63 10.96 1.45
N ARG A 238 10.96 10.96 1.30
CA ARG A 238 11.78 12.18 1.30
C ARG A 238 11.43 13.10 0.12
N ALA A 239 11.19 12.54 -1.06
CA ALA A 239 10.76 13.28 -2.25
C ALA A 239 9.34 13.86 -2.11
N MET A 240 8.43 13.15 -1.44
CA MET A 240 7.10 13.68 -1.09
C MET A 240 7.17 14.80 -0.02
N GLY A 241 8.32 14.98 0.64
CA GLY A 241 8.54 16.01 1.65
C GLY A 241 8.27 15.56 3.09
N PHE A 242 8.16 14.25 3.35
CA PHE A 242 8.18 13.73 4.71
C PHE A 242 9.58 13.80 5.31
N ARG A 243 9.66 14.05 6.61
CA ARG A 243 10.88 13.84 7.39
C ARG A 243 11.05 12.33 7.60
N PRO A 244 12.29 11.80 7.60
CA PRO A 244 12.53 10.37 7.77
C PRO A 244 11.77 9.77 8.95
N SER A 245 11.73 10.46 10.10
CA SER A 245 11.06 9.99 11.32
C SER A 245 9.53 9.97 11.31
N GLU A 246 8.87 10.53 10.27
CA GLU A 246 7.40 10.64 10.23
C GLU A 246 6.72 9.33 9.81
N VAL A 247 7.33 8.59 8.88
CA VAL A 247 6.76 7.36 8.35
C VAL A 247 7.26 6.16 9.15
N LEU A 248 6.55 5.84 10.23
CA LEU A 248 7.02 4.91 11.26
C LEU A 248 7.43 3.53 10.71
N HIS A 249 6.65 2.94 9.80
CA HIS A 249 6.97 1.63 9.24
C HIS A 249 8.26 1.60 8.41
N VAL A 250 8.68 2.72 7.80
CA VAL A 250 9.99 2.83 7.15
C VAL A 250 11.09 2.90 8.20
N THR A 251 10.92 3.75 9.22
CA THR A 251 11.93 3.97 10.26
C THR A 251 12.16 2.73 11.12
N GLN A 252 11.09 2.05 11.55
CA GLN A 252 11.16 0.84 12.35
C GLN A 252 11.74 -0.33 11.55
N ALA A 253 11.35 -0.49 10.28
CA ALA A 253 11.95 -1.51 9.42
C ALA A 253 13.47 -1.30 9.28
N GLY A 254 13.93 -0.06 9.10
CA GLY A 254 15.36 0.26 9.06
C GLY A 254 16.06 0.03 10.40
N ALA A 255 15.45 0.43 11.52
CA ALA A 255 15.99 0.19 12.87
C ALA A 255 16.14 -1.31 13.20
N ARG A 256 15.31 -2.16 12.58
CA ARG A 256 15.35 -3.62 12.67
C ARG A 256 16.32 -4.28 11.67
N GLY A 257 17.00 -3.49 10.83
CA GLY A 257 17.92 -4.00 9.81
C GLY A 257 17.24 -4.74 8.65
N LEU A 258 15.94 -4.48 8.40
CA LEU A 258 15.21 -5.09 7.27
C LEU A 258 15.46 -4.38 5.93
N GLY A 259 16.21 -3.28 5.97
CA GLY A 259 16.60 -2.45 4.84
C GLY A 259 17.15 -1.13 5.36
N VAL A 260 17.47 -0.18 4.48
CA VAL A 260 18.04 1.11 4.86
C VAL A 260 16.97 2.19 4.85
N SER A 261 16.72 2.83 5.99
CA SER A 261 15.72 3.90 6.13
C SER A 261 16.30 5.32 6.06
N ASP A 262 17.62 5.46 6.07
CA ASP A 262 18.29 6.75 5.98
C ASP A 262 18.56 7.12 4.51
N PRO A 263 17.86 8.12 3.95
CA PRO A 263 18.01 8.51 2.55
C PRO A 263 19.40 9.06 2.20
N ASP A 264 20.15 9.59 3.16
CA ASP A 264 21.44 10.24 2.89
C ASP A 264 22.54 9.22 2.56
N VAL A 265 22.34 7.95 2.92
CA VAL A 265 23.26 6.84 2.62
C VAL A 265 22.73 5.92 1.51
N ILE A 266 21.63 6.28 0.83
CA ILE A 266 21.06 5.51 -0.28
C ILE A 266 21.58 6.07 -1.61
N ARG A 267 22.03 5.18 -2.49
CA ARG A 267 22.50 5.58 -3.82
C ARG A 267 21.31 5.66 -4.77
N VAL A 268 20.91 6.89 -5.13
CA VAL A 268 19.90 7.12 -6.17
C VAL A 268 20.54 7.10 -7.57
N GLU A 269 20.02 6.27 -8.46
CA GLU A 269 20.45 6.12 -9.86
C GLU A 269 19.32 6.46 -10.85
N GLY A 270 19.67 6.75 -12.10
CA GLY A 270 18.71 7.12 -13.15
C GLY A 270 18.38 8.62 -13.17
N ASP A 271 17.16 8.98 -13.61
CA ASP A 271 16.71 10.37 -13.75
C ASP A 271 16.11 10.91 -12.44
N ARG A 272 16.95 11.57 -11.63
CA ARG A 272 16.55 12.19 -10.36
C ARG A 272 15.41 13.22 -10.49
N ARG A 273 15.18 13.80 -11.67
CA ARG A 273 14.06 14.73 -11.89
C ARG A 273 12.70 14.04 -11.76
N ALA A 274 12.66 12.71 -11.79
CA ALA A 274 11.48 11.91 -11.48
C ALA A 274 11.06 12.01 -10.00
N LEU A 275 11.86 12.65 -9.14
CA LEU A 275 11.55 12.89 -7.72
C LEU A 275 11.20 14.36 -7.42
N GLU A 276 11.23 15.24 -8.43
CA GLU A 276 11.03 16.68 -8.28
C GLU A 276 9.56 17.06 -8.43
N TRP A 277 8.76 16.74 -7.41
CA TRP A 277 7.30 16.92 -7.49
C TRP A 277 6.79 18.23 -6.91
N GLY A 278 7.62 19.03 -6.25
CA GLY A 278 7.16 20.20 -5.50
C GLY A 278 6.30 19.81 -4.30
N ALA A 279 5.33 20.67 -3.93
CA ALA A 279 4.47 20.43 -2.78
C ALA A 279 3.48 19.28 -3.05
N VAL A 280 3.52 18.27 -2.19
CA VAL A 280 2.56 17.17 -2.13
C VAL A 280 1.58 17.43 -1.01
N ASP A 281 0.29 17.22 -1.25
CA ASP A 281 -0.73 17.25 -0.21
C ASP A 281 -0.60 16.00 0.67
N ARG A 282 0.00 16.17 1.85
CA ARG A 282 0.28 15.07 2.77
C ARG A 282 -0.65 15.14 3.96
N PRO A 283 -1.23 14.00 4.39
CA PRO A 283 -1.91 13.95 5.67
C PRO A 283 -0.94 14.38 6.78
N ARG A 284 -1.41 15.23 7.71
CA ARG A 284 -0.59 15.73 8.81
C ARG A 284 -1.08 15.14 10.11
N PHE A 285 -0.21 14.39 10.78
CA PHE A 285 -0.37 14.20 12.22
C PHE A 285 0.23 15.42 12.92
N PRO A 286 -0.48 16.00 13.90
CA PRO A 286 0.14 17.01 14.71
C PRO A 286 1.19 16.33 15.59
N PHE A 287 2.23 17.11 15.91
CA PHE A 287 3.35 16.75 16.77
C PHE A 287 3.01 15.66 17.81
N ASN A 288 3.79 14.58 17.81
CA ASN A 288 3.87 13.61 18.90
C ASN A 288 4.31 14.36 20.18
N PHE A 289 3.37 14.89 20.94
CA PHE A 289 3.61 15.15 22.35
C PHE A 289 3.81 13.78 23.01
N ARG A 290 5.06 13.46 23.41
CA ARG A 290 5.33 12.38 24.36
C ARG A 290 4.73 12.79 25.71
N LEU A 291 3.42 12.62 25.85
CA LEU A 291 2.75 12.77 27.12
C LEU A 291 3.09 11.56 28.00
N PRO A 292 3.30 11.76 29.31
CA PRO A 292 3.42 10.66 30.25
C PRO A 292 2.25 9.69 30.12
N THR A 293 2.51 8.39 30.20
CA THR A 293 1.53 7.30 29.97
C THR A 293 0.26 7.41 30.83
N TRP A 294 0.35 8.02 32.03
CA TRP A 294 -0.78 8.27 32.93
C TRP A 294 -1.75 9.37 32.45
N ILE A 295 -1.27 10.32 31.63
CA ILE A 295 -2.10 11.32 30.94
C ILE A 295 -2.56 10.79 29.57
N GLY A 296 -1.79 9.86 28.98
CA GLY A 296 -1.97 9.38 27.62
C GLY A 296 -3.31 8.67 27.34
N GLY A 297 -3.91 7.97 28.32
CA GLY A 297 -5.12 7.18 28.10
C GLY A 297 -6.37 8.00 27.76
N TRP A 298 -6.67 9.01 28.58
CA TRP A 298 -7.84 9.88 28.38
C TRP A 298 -7.62 10.92 27.26
N MET A 299 -6.41 11.51 27.23
CA MET A 299 -6.07 12.51 26.22
C MET A 299 -5.89 11.88 24.84
N GLY A 300 -5.35 10.65 24.76
CA GLY A 300 -5.20 9.87 23.53
C GLY A 300 -6.54 9.63 22.82
N ARG A 301 -7.60 9.28 23.56
CA ARG A 301 -8.96 9.18 23.00
C ARG A 301 -9.51 10.52 22.49
N ALA A 302 -9.17 11.63 23.15
CA ALA A 302 -9.65 12.97 22.79
C ALA A 302 -8.98 13.55 21.54
N VAL A 303 -7.75 13.13 21.22
CA VAL A 303 -7.01 13.55 20.01
C VAL A 303 -7.01 12.51 18.89
N GLN A 304 -7.56 11.32 19.12
CA GLN A 304 -7.67 10.26 18.11
C GLN A 304 -8.51 10.74 16.92
N LEU A 305 -8.03 10.49 15.71
CA LEU A 305 -8.83 10.67 14.50
C LEU A 305 -9.96 9.63 14.52
N ARG A 306 -11.19 10.09 14.27
CA ARG A 306 -12.39 9.25 14.16
C ARG A 306 -12.95 9.32 12.74
N PRO A 307 -13.55 8.26 12.21
CA PRO A 307 -14.30 8.34 10.97
C PRO A 307 -15.55 9.19 11.17
N GLN A 308 -15.81 10.10 10.24
CA GLN A 308 -17.07 10.81 10.13
C GLN A 308 -17.70 10.49 8.79
N LEU A 309 -18.95 10.01 8.83
CA LEU A 309 -19.77 9.81 7.64
C LEU A 309 -20.44 11.13 7.23
N ASP A 310 -20.35 11.46 5.96
CA ASP A 310 -21.22 12.41 5.28
C ASP A 310 -22.44 11.64 4.76
N GLU A 311 -23.58 11.83 5.42
CA GLU A 311 -24.82 11.13 5.09
C GLU A 311 -25.37 11.52 3.71
N ALA A 312 -25.09 12.74 3.24
CA ALA A 312 -25.58 13.23 1.96
C ALA A 312 -24.87 12.55 0.78
N GLU A 313 -23.60 12.20 0.95
CA GLU A 313 -22.80 11.49 -0.06
C GLU A 313 -22.91 9.95 0.06
N CYS A 314 -23.52 9.44 1.14
CA CYS A 314 -23.59 8.02 1.42
C CYS A 314 -24.62 7.31 0.54
N ALA A 315 -24.18 6.28 -0.18
CA ALA A 315 -25.06 5.43 -0.99
C ALA A 315 -25.77 4.31 -0.19
N GLY A 316 -25.53 4.18 1.12
CA GLY A 316 -26.13 3.12 1.94
C GLY A 316 -25.71 1.68 1.59
N CYS A 317 -24.54 1.51 0.95
CA CYS A 317 -24.12 0.22 0.36
C CYS A 317 -23.56 -0.83 1.34
N GLY A 318 -23.44 -0.53 2.64
CA GLY A 318 -23.00 -1.51 3.66
C GLY A 318 -21.51 -1.92 3.67
N ARG A 319 -20.73 -1.68 2.60
CA ARG A 319 -19.31 -2.11 2.49
C ARG A 319 -18.41 -1.71 3.67
N CYS A 320 -18.65 -0.54 4.25
CA CYS A 320 -17.89 -0.08 5.42
C CYS A 320 -18.12 -0.94 6.66
N ALA A 321 -19.35 -1.43 6.87
CA ALA A 321 -19.67 -2.39 7.92
C ALA A 321 -19.02 -3.74 7.61
N GLU A 322 -19.11 -4.19 6.36
CA GLU A 322 -18.50 -5.45 5.95
C GLU A 322 -17.01 -5.49 6.26
N VAL A 323 -16.25 -4.41 6.06
CA VAL A 323 -14.79 -4.38 6.31
C VAL A 323 -14.39 -4.01 7.73
N CYS A 324 -15.33 -3.63 8.60
CA CYS A 324 -15.00 -3.09 9.93
C CYS A 324 -14.42 -4.19 10.83
N PRO A 325 -13.16 -4.08 11.28
CA PRO A 325 -12.53 -5.13 12.07
C PRO A 325 -13.07 -5.20 13.50
N ALA A 326 -13.52 -4.06 14.03
CA ALA A 326 -14.07 -3.93 15.39
C ALA A 326 -15.59 -4.11 15.43
N GLU A 327 -16.23 -4.45 14.31
CA GLU A 327 -17.70 -4.56 14.17
C GLU A 327 -18.47 -3.31 14.64
N ALA A 328 -17.79 -2.16 14.64
CA ALA A 328 -18.24 -0.88 15.17
C ALA A 328 -19.16 -0.11 14.20
N ILE A 329 -19.63 -0.74 13.12
CA ILE A 329 -20.47 -0.11 12.11
C ILE A 329 -21.66 -1.03 11.85
N HIS A 330 -22.86 -0.55 12.18
CA HIS A 330 -24.10 -1.29 12.04
C HIS A 330 -24.79 -0.90 10.72
N PRO A 331 -24.92 -1.83 9.77
CA PRO A 331 -25.54 -1.54 8.48
C PRO A 331 -27.04 -1.28 8.65
N LEU A 332 -27.57 -0.37 7.85
CA LEU A 332 -29.00 -0.09 7.72
C LEU A 332 -29.37 -0.19 6.24
N ASP A 333 -30.34 -1.03 5.90
CA ASP A 333 -30.67 -1.35 4.50
C ASP A 333 -30.98 -0.09 3.68
N GLY A 334 -30.12 0.18 2.69
CA GLY A 334 -30.24 1.32 1.78
C GLY A 334 -30.07 2.69 2.45
N LYS A 335 -29.57 2.75 3.69
CA LYS A 335 -29.42 3.98 4.49
C LYS A 335 -28.00 4.18 4.99
N PRO A 336 -27.61 5.41 5.37
CA PRO A 336 -26.38 5.67 6.09
C PRO A 336 -26.25 4.74 7.33
N PRO A 337 -25.15 3.98 7.47
CA PRO A 337 -24.98 3.07 8.60
C PRO A 337 -24.66 3.82 9.90
N GLN A 338 -24.95 3.19 11.04
CA GLN A 338 -24.65 3.76 12.35
C GLN A 338 -23.23 3.38 12.80
N PHE A 339 -22.46 4.36 13.27
CA PHE A 339 -21.11 4.16 13.77
C PHE A 339 -21.10 4.16 15.31
N ASP A 340 -20.62 3.08 15.91
CA ASP A 340 -20.22 3.03 17.32
C ASP A 340 -18.77 3.53 17.43
N LEU A 341 -18.62 4.83 17.72
CA LEU A 341 -17.30 5.44 17.85
C LEU A 341 -16.56 5.01 19.12
N ASP A 342 -17.23 4.42 20.11
CA ASP A 342 -16.58 3.91 21.33
C ASP A 342 -15.91 2.55 21.07
N ALA A 343 -16.55 1.69 20.27
CA ALA A 343 -15.96 0.44 19.78
C ALA A 343 -14.91 0.64 18.67
N CYS A 344 -14.93 1.78 17.97
CA CYS A 344 -14.04 2.04 16.84
C CYS A 344 -12.55 2.13 17.25
N ILE A 345 -11.70 1.36 16.57
CA ILE A 345 -10.23 1.38 16.77
C ILE A 345 -9.49 2.45 15.94
N GLY A 346 -10.18 3.18 15.06
CA GLY A 346 -9.57 4.25 14.26
C GLY A 346 -8.64 3.77 13.14
N CYS A 347 -8.85 2.56 12.60
CA CYS A 347 -8.03 1.99 11.52
C CYS A 347 -8.34 2.58 10.12
N PHE A 348 -9.51 3.20 9.95
CA PHE A 348 -9.99 3.80 8.70
C PHE A 348 -10.22 2.86 7.49
N CYS A 349 -10.29 1.54 7.69
CA CYS A 349 -10.67 0.61 6.61
C CYS A 349 -12.02 0.99 5.95
N CYS A 350 -12.94 1.57 6.71
CA CYS A 350 -14.22 2.07 6.22
C CYS A 350 -14.08 3.22 5.20
N ALA A 351 -13.12 4.13 5.40
CA ALA A 351 -12.83 5.22 4.48
C ALA A 351 -12.15 4.71 3.20
N GLU A 352 -11.24 3.74 3.33
CA GLU A 352 -10.52 3.13 2.20
C GLU A 352 -11.45 2.42 1.21
N ILE A 353 -12.51 1.77 1.71
CA ILE A 353 -13.43 0.99 0.87
C ILE A 353 -14.64 1.79 0.36
N CYS A 354 -14.86 3.01 0.87
CA CYS A 354 -16.06 3.78 0.55
C CYS A 354 -16.03 4.24 -0.92
N PRO A 355 -16.92 3.74 -1.80
CA PRO A 355 -16.90 4.08 -3.22
C PRO A 355 -17.26 5.55 -3.49
N ARG A 356 -17.92 6.20 -2.52
CA ARG A 356 -18.35 7.60 -2.60
C ARG A 356 -17.41 8.57 -1.90
N ALA A 357 -16.33 8.08 -1.29
CA ALA A 357 -15.45 8.88 -0.42
C ALA A 357 -16.23 9.67 0.67
N ALA A 358 -17.35 9.11 1.13
CA ALA A 358 -18.27 9.75 2.08
C ALA A 358 -17.77 9.67 3.54
N ILE A 359 -16.68 8.96 3.82
CA ILE A 359 -16.13 8.82 5.17
C ILE A 359 -14.80 9.54 5.24
N ARG A 360 -14.69 10.55 6.10
CA ARG A 360 -13.49 11.38 6.24
C ARG A 360 -12.93 11.32 7.68
N PRO A 361 -11.61 11.48 7.84
CA PRO A 361 -11.04 11.65 9.17
C PRO A 361 -11.50 12.97 9.79
N ARG A 362 -12.06 12.89 11.00
CA ARG A 362 -12.41 14.05 11.82
C ARG A 362 -11.72 13.94 13.17
N ARG A 363 -11.15 15.05 13.64
CA ARG A 363 -10.62 15.16 15.01
C ARG A 363 -11.72 15.37 16.03
N GLY A 364 -11.48 14.88 17.24
CA GLY A 364 -12.30 15.17 18.41
C GLY A 364 -12.44 16.67 18.67
N LEU A 365 -13.49 17.04 19.42
CA LEU A 365 -13.87 18.44 19.66
C LEU A 365 -12.71 19.27 20.26
N LEU A 366 -11.95 18.68 21.19
CA LEU A 366 -10.83 19.32 21.87
C LEU A 366 -9.68 19.66 20.91
N ALA A 367 -9.31 18.75 20.01
CA ALA A 367 -8.25 18.99 19.03
C ALA A 367 -8.63 20.08 18.00
N ARG A 368 -9.93 20.22 17.67
CA ARG A 368 -10.43 21.34 16.86
C ARG A 368 -10.35 22.68 17.60
N LEU A 369 -10.72 22.70 18.88
CA LEU A 369 -10.62 23.91 19.71
C LEU A 369 -9.17 24.38 19.89
N LEU A 370 -8.21 23.45 19.84
CA LEU A 370 -6.78 23.74 19.91
C LEU A 370 -6.16 24.13 18.54
N GLY A 371 -6.98 24.35 17.50
CA GLY A 371 -6.52 24.82 16.18
C GLY A 371 -5.67 23.80 15.42
N VAL A 372 -5.82 22.52 15.76
CA VAL A 372 -5.04 21.44 15.16
C VAL A 372 -5.87 20.83 14.04
N ASP A 373 -5.69 21.28 12.80
CA ASP A 373 -6.39 20.77 11.61
C ASP A 373 -5.71 19.51 11.01
N VAL A 374 -6.47 18.75 10.21
CA VAL A 374 -6.10 17.44 9.60
C VAL A 374 -5.31 17.61 8.32
#